data_AF-A0A7K0PGH3-F1
#
_entry.id   AF-A0A7K0PGH3-F1
#
_cell.length_a   1.000
_cell.length_b   1.000
_cell.length_c   1.000
_cell.angle_alpha   90.00
_cell.angle_beta   90.00
_cell.angle_gamma   90.00
#
_symmetry.space_group_name_H-M   'P 1'
#
loop_
_entity.id
_entity.type
_entity.pdbx_description
1 polymer ?
#
loop_
_entity_poly.entity_id
_entity_poly.type
_entity_poly.pdbx_seq_one_letter_code
_entity_poly.pdbx_strand_id
1 'polypeptide(L)'
;MSDTSTDEHQQPRQGEEPDLVGHEDGFVDEDAPVEPPVIGCPRCEARVVMGSRYCPSCGVPLVRSGEQAATALSRTRRRAPWIVRLAVPLLFLCVVFAVWYVANTDPIEDEKDDLQQRVTRVVADHRTLSDRLEELEADTDPDAALGAARAALATLQDVQDETEGVDSGTTGRTTRVRRALATDRLYLNAVVRVLRDPRSPLVDQLGRRSARAVAALRSIDDIAPTRDAIRGTAVLGRAVRARAKNPSGGSGTTTSESATAARRPPFVSAVERVVRTGSAARPELTRGFALLRAARDGISTWDGAGARPASADAAVAEAERLFADVARARTRAAGQARDVTARQENQQAIRTKLAAAYEAGGATATKLEGCIGSFQNTGAQSVARQCLDGVRPQSATEAQRTRDFVQSYRSARVAAGLGATPVL
;
A
#
# COMPACT_ATOMS: atom_id res chain seq x y z
N MET A 1 67.84 26.62 -37.95
CA MET A 1 67.86 27.93 -38.62
C MET A 1 66.65 28.70 -38.13
N SER A 2 66.95 29.69 -37.30
CA SER A 2 66.29 30.99 -37.12
C SER A 2 64.86 31.07 -36.58
N ASP A 3 64.85 31.45 -35.31
CA ASP A 3 63.90 32.25 -34.54
C ASP A 3 63.28 33.47 -35.26
N THR A 4 62.08 33.87 -34.81
CA THR A 4 61.63 35.25 -34.50
C THR A 4 60.20 35.17 -33.92
N SER A 5 59.94 35.56 -32.66
CA SER A 5 59.72 36.93 -32.12
C SER A 5 58.20 37.23 -32.03
N THR A 6 57.59 37.12 -30.84
CA THR A 6 57.16 38.20 -29.90
C THR A 6 55.98 39.05 -30.35
N ASP A 7 54.87 38.93 -29.62
CA ASP A 7 54.01 40.04 -29.12
C ASP A 7 53.05 39.40 -28.09
N GLU A 8 53.24 39.56 -26.78
CA GLU A 8 52.91 40.72 -25.93
C GLU A 8 51.51 41.29 -26.18
N HIS A 9 50.54 40.89 -25.33
CA HIS A 9 49.42 41.69 -24.80
C HIS A 9 48.55 40.74 -23.95
N GLN A 10 47.99 41.07 -22.79
CA GLN A 10 48.16 42.14 -21.84
C GLN A 10 47.34 41.64 -20.64
N GLN A 11 47.93 41.53 -19.46
CA GLN A 11 47.21 41.14 -18.23
C GLN A 11 46.13 42.18 -17.90
N PRO A 12 44.85 41.81 -17.71
CA PRO A 12 43.96 42.61 -16.93
C PRO A 12 44.16 42.28 -15.44
N ARG A 13 44.89 43.20 -14.80
CA ARG A 13 44.64 43.77 -13.47
C ARG A 13 43.80 42.92 -12.51
N GLN A 14 44.49 42.50 -11.46
CA GLN A 14 44.06 42.60 -10.06
C GLN A 14 42.92 43.61 -9.90
N GLY A 15 41.71 43.09 -9.78
CA GLY A 15 40.51 43.80 -9.36
C GLY A 15 40.01 43.05 -8.14
N GLU A 16 40.30 43.64 -6.98
CA GLU A 16 39.58 43.52 -5.71
C GLU A 16 38.93 42.16 -5.44
N GLU A 17 39.63 41.35 -4.63
CA GLU A 17 38.96 40.51 -3.63
C GLU A 17 37.91 41.39 -2.94
N PRO A 18 36.60 41.12 -3.09
CA PRO A 18 35.69 41.56 -2.07
C PRO A 18 36.10 40.76 -0.84
N ASP A 19 36.61 41.46 0.17
CA ASP A 19 36.51 41.03 1.56
C ASP A 19 35.11 40.46 1.74
N LEU A 20 35.00 39.14 1.69
CA LEU A 20 33.89 38.42 2.28
C LEU A 20 34.10 38.63 3.76
N VAL A 21 33.61 39.79 4.18
CA VAL A 21 33.15 40.13 5.51
C VAL A 21 32.82 38.82 6.18
N GLY A 22 33.60 38.50 7.21
CA GLY A 22 33.25 37.46 8.14
C GLY A 22 31.78 37.66 8.49
N HIS A 23 30.93 36.82 7.93
CA HIS A 23 29.75 36.39 8.64
C HIS A 23 30.34 35.63 9.82
N GLU A 24 30.73 36.39 10.83
CA GLU A 24 30.54 35.98 12.20
C GLU A 24 29.10 35.49 12.21
N ASP A 25 28.93 34.18 12.04
CA ASP A 25 27.86 33.44 12.69
C ASP A 25 28.05 33.80 14.17
N GLY A 26 27.50 34.96 14.52
CA GLY A 26 27.17 35.30 15.87
C GLY A 26 26.27 34.17 16.28
N PHE A 27 26.88 33.20 16.98
CA PHE A 27 26.23 32.53 18.06
C PHE A 27 25.51 33.63 18.83
N VAL A 28 24.22 33.78 18.53
CA VAL A 28 23.31 34.43 19.45
C VAL A 28 23.46 33.54 20.68
N ASP A 29 24.19 34.04 21.68
CA ASP A 29 24.14 33.47 23.02
C ASP A 29 22.65 33.41 23.38
N GLU A 30 22.03 32.24 23.16
CA GLU A 30 20.64 31.93 23.52
C GLU A 30 20.42 31.93 25.04
N ASP A 31 21.45 32.34 25.80
CA ASP A 31 21.44 32.58 27.24
C ASP A 31 21.62 34.07 27.61
N ALA A 32 21.38 35.02 26.69
CA ALA A 32 21.17 36.41 27.08
C ALA A 32 19.87 36.51 27.89
N PRO A 33 19.89 36.87 29.19
CA PRO A 33 18.67 36.94 29.99
C PRO A 33 17.72 37.96 29.37
N VAL A 34 16.60 37.47 28.83
CA VAL A 34 15.52 38.30 28.30
C VAL A 34 15.08 39.23 29.43
N GLU A 35 15.41 40.53 29.31
CA GLU A 35 14.99 41.51 30.28
C GLU A 35 13.45 41.48 30.37
N PRO A 36 12.88 41.18 31.55
CA PRO A 36 11.45 41.06 31.68
C PRO A 36 10.79 42.40 31.34
N PRO A 37 9.65 42.39 30.63
CA PRO A 37 9.00 43.63 30.22
C PRO A 37 8.71 44.52 31.44
N VAL A 38 9.15 45.77 31.38
CA VAL A 38 8.93 46.78 32.43
C VAL A 38 7.80 47.74 32.04
N ILE A 39 6.93 48.06 33.00
CA ILE A 39 5.84 49.03 32.88
C ILE A 39 6.15 50.22 33.80
N GLY A 40 5.86 51.45 33.35
CA GLY A 40 5.97 52.65 34.20
C GLY A 40 4.82 52.76 35.20
N CYS A 41 5.12 53.09 36.46
CA CYS A 41 4.08 53.41 37.44
C CYS A 41 3.33 54.69 37.00
N PRO A 42 1.99 54.68 36.91
CA PRO A 42 1.24 55.84 36.43
C PRO A 42 1.25 57.04 37.39
N ARG A 43 1.76 56.88 38.62
CA ARG A 43 1.82 57.97 39.61
C ARG A 43 3.20 58.60 39.76
N CYS A 44 4.26 57.80 39.70
CA CYS A 44 5.64 58.29 39.91
C CYS A 44 6.60 57.91 38.77
N GLU A 45 6.09 57.31 37.69
CA GLU A 45 6.82 56.91 36.48
C GLU A 45 8.01 55.95 36.70
N ALA A 46 8.19 55.43 37.92
CA ALA A 46 9.19 54.41 38.21
C ALA A 46 8.98 53.18 37.30
N ARG A 47 10.07 52.65 36.74
CA ARG A 47 10.05 51.41 35.94
C ARG A 47 9.83 50.22 36.88
N VAL A 48 8.80 49.42 36.62
CA VAL A 48 8.43 48.28 37.46
C VAL A 48 8.28 47.03 36.59
N VAL A 49 8.77 45.89 37.07
CA VAL A 49 8.68 44.61 36.36
C VAL A 49 7.22 44.17 36.24
N MET A 50 6.80 43.71 35.05
CA MET A 50 5.48 43.12 34.81
C MET A 50 5.17 42.04 35.84
N GLY A 51 4.00 42.13 36.50
CA GLY A 51 3.54 41.19 37.53
C GLY A 51 3.61 41.72 38.97
N SER A 52 4.25 42.87 39.19
CA SER A 52 4.29 43.52 40.50
C SER A 52 2.92 44.08 40.90
N ARG A 53 2.39 43.71 42.07
CA ARG A 53 1.07 44.19 42.54
C ARG A 53 1.09 45.66 42.98
N TYR A 54 2.25 46.15 43.43
CA TYR A 54 2.44 47.50 43.94
C TYR A 54 3.71 48.11 43.34
N CYS A 55 3.73 49.42 43.16
CA CYS A 55 4.94 50.13 42.76
C CYS A 55 5.91 50.14 43.94
N PRO A 56 7.15 49.64 43.78
CA PRO A 56 8.11 49.62 44.88
C PRO A 56 8.54 51.02 45.33
N SER A 57 8.48 52.03 44.46
CA SER A 57 8.88 53.40 44.82
C SER A 57 7.81 54.19 45.57
N CYS A 58 6.52 54.04 45.23
CA CYS A 58 5.46 54.86 45.84
C CYS A 58 4.36 54.08 46.55
N GLY A 59 4.42 52.74 46.57
CA GLY A 59 3.47 51.87 47.25
C GLY A 59 2.07 51.80 46.61
N VAL A 60 1.84 52.49 45.49
CA VAL A 60 0.53 52.51 44.84
C VAL A 60 0.28 51.20 44.10
N PRO A 61 -0.92 50.59 44.23
CA PRO A 61 -1.26 49.38 43.49
C PRO A 61 -1.18 49.63 41.99
N LEU A 62 -0.37 48.83 41.31
CA LEU A 62 -0.24 48.84 39.84
C LEU A 62 -1.36 48.03 39.17
N VAL A 63 -2.15 47.32 39.97
CA VAL A 63 -3.28 46.50 39.50
C VAL A 63 -4.48 47.40 39.17
N ARG A 64 -4.45 47.97 37.97
CA ARG A 64 -5.64 48.04 37.12
C ARG A 64 -5.38 47.15 35.91
N SER A 65 -6.36 46.30 35.55
CA SER A 65 -6.54 45.67 34.22
C SER A 65 -6.25 44.18 33.98
N GLY A 66 -6.50 43.30 34.95
CA GLY A 66 -7.03 41.96 34.62
C GLY A 66 -8.56 42.00 34.55
N GLU A 67 -9.17 42.34 35.68
CA GLU A 67 -10.64 42.36 35.83
C GLU A 67 -11.30 43.51 35.07
N GLN A 68 -10.63 44.65 34.88
CA GLN A 68 -11.16 45.76 34.07
C GLN A 68 -11.05 45.53 32.56
N ALA A 69 -10.05 44.76 32.08
CA ALA A 69 -9.98 44.35 30.68
C ALA A 69 -11.06 43.31 30.37
N ALA A 70 -11.26 42.35 31.27
CA ALA A 70 -12.34 41.36 31.17
C ALA A 70 -13.74 42.01 31.27
N THR A 71 -13.95 42.99 32.16
CA THR A 71 -15.23 43.70 32.25
C THR A 71 -15.46 44.69 31.10
N ALA A 72 -14.41 45.33 30.55
CA ALA A 72 -14.51 46.16 29.34
C ALA A 72 -14.91 45.32 28.11
N LEU A 73 -14.29 44.15 27.91
CA LEU A 73 -14.69 43.18 26.88
C LEU A 73 -16.11 42.61 27.12
N SER A 74 -16.53 42.45 28.38
CA SER A 74 -17.88 41.97 28.69
C SER A 74 -18.98 43.00 28.41
N ARG A 75 -18.70 44.30 28.58
CA ARG A 75 -19.67 45.38 28.30
C ARG A 75 -19.85 45.62 26.81
N THR A 76 -18.78 45.54 26.02
CA THR A 76 -18.87 45.64 24.55
C THR A 76 -19.58 44.43 23.95
N ARG A 77 -19.43 43.22 24.53
CA ARG A 77 -20.14 42.02 24.07
C ARG A 77 -21.67 42.12 24.22
N ARG A 78 -22.19 42.87 25.21
CA ARG A 78 -23.65 43.02 25.43
C ARG A 78 -24.35 44.00 24.49
N ARG A 79 -23.65 44.97 23.89
CA ARG A 79 -24.22 45.95 22.93
C ARG A 79 -23.87 45.71 21.46
N ALA A 80 -23.04 44.71 21.15
CA ALA A 80 -22.78 44.35 19.77
C ALA A 80 -24.08 43.91 19.07
N PRO A 81 -24.38 44.42 17.85
CA PRO A 81 -25.53 43.99 17.08
C PRO A 81 -25.45 42.48 16.85
N TRP A 82 -26.60 41.81 16.87
CA TRP A 82 -26.72 40.34 16.82
C TRP A 82 -25.91 39.71 15.66
N ILE A 83 -25.79 40.44 14.54
CA ILE A 83 -25.01 40.07 13.35
C ILE A 83 -23.54 39.82 13.70
N VAL A 84 -22.90 40.69 14.50
CA VAL A 84 -21.48 40.55 14.88
C VAL A 84 -21.28 39.37 15.82
N ARG A 85 -22.26 39.07 16.68
CA ARG A 85 -22.20 37.89 17.57
C ARG A 85 -22.24 36.57 16.81
N LEU A 86 -22.87 36.52 15.65
CA LEU A 86 -22.87 35.33 14.78
C LEU A 86 -21.68 35.32 13.82
N ALA A 87 -21.25 36.48 13.32
CA ALA A 87 -20.17 36.56 12.33
C ALA A 87 -18.82 36.12 12.90
N VAL A 88 -18.47 36.51 14.14
CA VAL A 88 -17.18 36.18 14.74
C VAL A 88 -16.96 34.65 14.93
N PRO A 89 -17.88 33.88 15.54
CA PRO A 89 -17.69 32.43 15.65
C PRO A 89 -17.70 31.75 14.28
N LEU A 90 -18.48 32.25 13.32
CA LEU A 90 -18.52 31.70 11.97
C LEU A 90 -17.19 31.93 11.23
N LEU A 91 -16.60 33.12 11.36
CA LEU A 91 -15.30 33.46 10.78
C LEU A 91 -14.18 32.62 11.42
N PHE A 92 -14.22 32.41 12.74
CA PHE A 92 -13.29 31.51 13.41
C PHE A 92 -13.41 30.07 12.90
N LEU A 93 -14.65 29.58 12.72
CA LEU A 93 -14.92 28.24 12.18
C LEU A 93 -14.42 28.13 10.73
N CYS A 94 -14.57 29.17 9.91
CA CYS A 94 -14.01 29.23 8.56
C CYS A 94 -12.47 29.19 8.56
N VAL A 95 -11.80 29.89 9.48
CA VAL A 95 -10.33 29.87 9.59
C VAL A 95 -9.84 28.49 10.03
N VAL A 96 -10.48 27.89 11.04
CA VAL A 96 -10.14 26.52 11.48
C VAL A 96 -10.40 25.51 10.35
N PHE A 97 -11.50 25.66 9.62
CA PHE A 97 -11.80 24.81 8.47
C PHE A 97 -10.77 25.00 7.35
N ALA A 98 -10.34 26.23 7.06
CA ALA A 98 -9.32 26.49 6.04
C ALA A 98 -7.95 25.93 6.44
N VAL A 99 -7.53 26.07 7.70
CA VAL A 99 -6.29 25.46 8.22
C VAL A 99 -6.38 23.94 8.20
N TRP A 100 -7.50 23.37 8.63
CA TRP A 100 -7.74 21.93 8.56
C TRP A 100 -7.72 21.44 7.11
N TYR A 101 -8.37 22.15 6.19
CA TYR A 101 -8.39 21.84 4.77
C TYR A 101 -6.96 21.86 4.21
N VAL A 102 -6.21 22.95 4.39
CA VAL A 102 -4.81 23.03 3.93
C VAL A 102 -3.91 21.96 4.55
N ALA A 103 -4.12 21.59 5.82
CA ALA A 103 -3.33 20.56 6.50
C ALA A 103 -3.72 19.12 6.12
N ASN A 104 -4.97 18.85 5.74
CA ASN A 104 -5.45 17.51 5.40
C ASN A 104 -5.64 17.26 3.89
N THR A 105 -5.66 18.31 3.07
CA THR A 105 -5.68 18.20 1.61
C THR A 105 -4.44 18.90 1.07
N ASP A 106 -3.26 18.34 1.35
CA ASP A 106 -2.07 18.67 0.58
C ASP A 106 -2.06 17.77 -0.67
N PRO A 107 -2.52 18.27 -1.84
CA PRO A 107 -2.59 17.46 -3.07
C PRO A 107 -1.22 16.91 -3.47
N ILE A 108 -0.13 17.47 -2.95
CA ILE A 108 1.24 17.03 -3.21
C ILE A 108 1.56 15.72 -2.49
N GLU A 109 0.94 15.42 -1.35
CA GLU A 109 1.14 14.13 -0.66
C GLU A 109 0.39 12.99 -1.36
N ASP A 110 -0.86 13.23 -1.77
CA ASP A 110 -1.64 12.23 -2.53
C ASP A 110 -0.96 11.84 -3.85
N GLU A 111 -0.37 12.79 -4.58
CA GLU A 111 0.40 12.52 -5.80
C GLU A 111 1.68 11.72 -5.53
N LYS A 112 2.34 11.92 -4.38
CA LYS A 112 3.54 11.16 -4.00
C LYS A 112 3.18 9.71 -3.69
N ASP A 113 2.12 9.48 -2.94
CA ASP A 113 1.69 8.14 -2.54
C ASP A 113 1.23 7.33 -3.76
N ASP A 114 0.52 7.96 -4.70
CA ASP A 114 0.11 7.31 -5.95
C ASP A 114 1.33 6.98 -6.85
N LEU A 115 2.27 7.91 -7.01
CA LEU A 115 3.52 7.65 -7.75
C LEU A 115 4.32 6.51 -7.11
N GLN A 116 4.45 6.51 -5.78
CA GLN A 116 5.13 5.45 -5.04
C GLN A 116 4.42 4.10 -5.20
N GLN A 117 3.09 4.07 -5.12
CA GLN A 117 2.31 2.86 -5.31
C GLN A 117 2.45 2.29 -6.73
N ARG A 118 2.45 3.16 -7.75
CA ARG A 118 2.64 2.79 -9.16
C ARG A 118 4.04 2.22 -9.42
N VAL A 119 5.09 2.88 -8.93
CA VAL A 119 6.48 2.37 -9.07
C VAL A 119 6.67 1.06 -8.31
N THR A 120 6.07 0.91 -7.13
CA THR A 120 6.12 -0.34 -6.35
C THR A 120 5.51 -1.52 -7.11
N ARG A 121 4.45 -1.30 -7.92
CA ARG A 121 3.87 -2.31 -8.80
C ARG A 121 4.88 -2.83 -9.83
N VAL A 122 5.62 -1.92 -10.48
CA VAL A 122 6.67 -2.29 -11.46
C VAL A 122 7.79 -3.08 -10.79
N VAL A 123 8.22 -2.67 -9.60
CA VAL A 123 9.26 -3.39 -8.84
C VAL A 123 8.84 -4.82 -8.50
N ALA A 124 7.59 -5.02 -8.08
CA ALA A 124 7.06 -6.35 -7.76
C ALA A 124 7.02 -7.29 -8.98
N ASP A 125 6.67 -6.75 -10.16
CA ASP A 125 6.68 -7.52 -11.41
C ASP A 125 8.11 -7.87 -11.85
N HIS A 126 9.08 -6.96 -11.67
CA HIS A 126 10.50 -7.25 -11.90
C HIS A 126 11.04 -8.35 -10.99
N ARG A 127 10.62 -8.38 -9.72
CA ARG A 127 10.97 -9.47 -8.80
C ARG A 127 10.41 -10.80 -9.30
N THR A 128 9.14 -10.82 -9.72
CA THR A 128 8.51 -12.02 -10.28
C THR A 128 9.21 -12.51 -11.55
N LEU A 129 9.60 -11.59 -12.44
CA LEU A 129 10.38 -11.90 -13.63
C LEU A 129 11.75 -12.48 -13.27
N SER A 130 12.46 -11.85 -12.33
CA SER A 130 13.74 -12.33 -11.80
C SER A 130 13.66 -13.75 -11.27
N ASP A 131 12.69 -14.03 -10.39
CA ASP A 131 12.54 -15.33 -9.75
C ASP A 131 12.34 -16.43 -10.82
N ARG A 132 11.50 -16.16 -11.83
CA ARG A 132 11.31 -17.07 -12.98
C ARG A 132 12.57 -17.28 -13.80
N LEU A 133 13.44 -16.27 -13.87
CA LEU A 133 14.70 -16.34 -14.62
C LEU A 133 15.84 -17.01 -13.85
N GLU A 134 15.87 -16.90 -12.52
CA GLU A 134 16.71 -17.76 -11.69
C GLU A 134 16.27 -19.22 -11.87
N GLU A 135 14.97 -19.50 -11.91
CA GLU A 135 14.44 -20.85 -12.22
C GLU A 135 14.80 -21.31 -13.64
N LEU A 136 14.94 -20.39 -14.61
CA LEU A 136 15.39 -20.70 -15.98
C LEU A 136 16.85 -21.12 -16.09
N GLU A 137 17.69 -20.79 -15.10
CA GLU A 137 19.04 -21.34 -15.02
C GLU A 137 19.01 -22.86 -14.75
N ALA A 138 17.87 -23.42 -14.33
CA ALA A 138 17.69 -24.80 -13.89
C ALA A 138 16.61 -25.60 -14.66
N ASP A 139 16.57 -25.54 -16.00
CA ASP A 139 15.66 -26.32 -16.91
C ASP A 139 14.27 -25.75 -17.23
N THR A 140 14.00 -24.45 -17.03
CA THR A 140 12.66 -23.90 -17.33
C THR A 140 12.42 -23.65 -18.85
N ASP A 141 11.15 -23.75 -19.25
CA ASP A 141 10.63 -23.54 -20.60
C ASP A 141 10.88 -22.10 -21.11
N PRO A 142 11.56 -21.92 -22.27
CA PRO A 142 11.79 -20.60 -22.87
C PRO A 142 10.51 -19.80 -23.16
N ASP A 143 9.40 -20.46 -23.45
CA ASP A 143 8.14 -19.77 -23.74
C ASP A 143 7.55 -19.13 -22.48
N ALA A 144 7.74 -19.77 -21.32
CA ALA A 144 7.36 -19.20 -20.02
C ALA A 144 8.19 -17.95 -19.69
N ALA A 145 9.49 -17.97 -20.00
CA ALA A 145 10.39 -16.81 -19.86
C ALA A 145 9.91 -15.62 -20.70
N LEU A 146 9.60 -15.90 -21.97
CA LEU A 146 9.17 -14.93 -22.93
C LEU A 146 7.81 -14.33 -22.55
N GLY A 147 6.88 -15.17 -22.08
CA GLY A 147 5.59 -14.74 -21.54
C GLY A 147 5.75 -13.81 -20.33
N ALA A 148 6.63 -14.15 -19.37
CA ALA A 148 6.91 -13.31 -18.22
C ALA A 148 7.52 -11.95 -18.61
N ALA A 149 8.50 -11.96 -19.51
CA ALA A 149 9.15 -10.73 -19.99
C ALA A 149 8.17 -9.82 -20.75
N ARG A 150 7.24 -10.39 -21.53
CA ARG A 150 6.16 -9.62 -22.19
C ARG A 150 5.16 -9.04 -21.19
N ALA A 151 4.79 -9.79 -20.17
CA ALA A 151 3.90 -9.31 -19.11
C ALA A 151 4.53 -8.13 -18.36
N ALA A 152 5.79 -8.25 -17.94
CA ALA A 152 6.52 -7.16 -17.31
C ALA A 152 6.62 -5.92 -18.22
N LEU A 153 6.87 -6.11 -19.51
CA LEU A 153 6.89 -5.02 -20.48
C LEU A 153 5.53 -4.33 -20.59
N ALA A 154 4.42 -5.08 -20.59
CA ALA A 154 3.08 -4.53 -20.65
C ALA A 154 2.75 -3.70 -19.39
N THR A 155 3.06 -4.21 -18.18
CA THR A 155 2.88 -3.42 -16.95
C THR A 155 3.72 -2.15 -16.98
N LEU A 156 4.95 -2.22 -17.48
CA LEU A 156 5.83 -1.06 -17.53
C LEU A 156 5.31 0.00 -18.53
N GLN A 157 4.72 -0.43 -19.65
CA GLN A 157 4.03 0.49 -20.57
C GLN A 157 2.82 1.15 -19.94
N ASP A 158 1.97 0.37 -19.26
CA ASP A 158 0.79 0.87 -18.54
C ASP A 158 1.17 1.94 -17.51
N VAL A 159 2.19 1.66 -16.68
CA VAL A 159 2.70 2.63 -15.70
C VAL A 159 3.35 3.84 -16.38
N GLN A 160 4.03 3.66 -17.52
CA GLN A 160 4.59 4.79 -18.25
C GLN A 160 3.49 5.72 -18.77
N ASP A 161 2.46 5.17 -19.43
CA ASP A 161 1.33 5.93 -19.97
C ASP A 161 0.56 6.64 -18.84
N GLU A 162 0.36 5.96 -17.71
CA GLU A 162 -0.22 6.55 -16.49
C GLU A 162 0.64 7.70 -15.91
N THR A 163 1.98 7.58 -15.94
CA THR A 163 2.87 8.64 -15.46
C THR A 163 2.98 9.82 -16.42
N GLU A 164 2.68 9.65 -17.70
CA GLU A 164 2.67 10.74 -18.69
C GLU A 164 1.49 11.71 -18.45
N GLY A 165 0.39 11.21 -17.88
CA GLY A 165 -0.80 12.01 -17.53
C GLY A 165 -0.68 12.86 -16.24
N VAL A 166 0.40 12.72 -15.47
CA VAL A 166 0.62 13.53 -14.25
C VAL A 166 1.20 14.90 -14.64
N ASP A 167 0.48 15.96 -14.31
CA ASP A 167 0.85 17.34 -14.59
C ASP A 167 2.22 17.70 -13.99
N SER A 168 2.98 18.51 -14.73
CA SER A 168 4.42 18.76 -14.51
C SER A 168 4.78 19.52 -13.23
N GLY A 169 3.89 19.67 -12.24
CA GLY A 169 4.14 20.41 -11.00
C GLY A 169 5.28 19.83 -10.15
N THR A 170 5.54 18.52 -10.26
CA THR A 170 6.61 17.79 -9.55
C THR A 170 7.81 17.47 -10.47
N THR A 171 8.33 18.48 -11.17
CA THR A 171 9.28 18.32 -12.29
C THR A 171 10.49 17.41 -12.00
N GLY A 172 11.07 17.44 -10.81
CA GLY A 172 12.28 16.67 -10.50
C GLY A 172 12.05 15.15 -10.31
N ARG A 173 11.06 14.76 -9.50
CA ARG A 173 10.81 13.33 -9.18
C ARG A 173 10.19 12.60 -10.36
N THR A 174 9.17 13.18 -10.96
CA THR A 174 8.45 12.57 -12.08
C THR A 174 9.35 12.40 -13.30
N THR A 175 10.24 13.35 -13.58
CA THR A 175 11.25 13.21 -14.65
C THR A 175 12.25 12.09 -14.37
N ARG A 176 12.71 11.93 -13.12
CA ARG A 176 13.60 10.80 -12.74
C ARG A 176 12.90 9.46 -12.93
N VAL A 177 11.65 9.33 -12.49
CA VAL A 177 10.83 8.11 -12.67
C VAL A 177 10.61 7.81 -14.14
N ARG A 178 10.14 8.77 -14.95
CA ARG A 178 9.94 8.58 -16.40
C ARG A 178 11.23 8.14 -17.10
N ARG A 179 12.38 8.74 -16.75
CA ARG A 179 13.69 8.36 -17.30
C ARG A 179 14.09 6.94 -16.88
N ALA A 180 13.85 6.56 -15.63
CA ALA A 180 14.13 5.22 -15.12
C ALA A 180 13.28 4.17 -15.84
N LEU A 181 11.96 4.37 -15.91
CA LEU A 181 11.02 3.49 -16.61
C LEU A 181 11.38 3.37 -18.10
N ALA A 182 11.64 4.48 -18.80
CA ALA A 182 12.03 4.44 -20.20
C ALA A 182 13.33 3.64 -20.44
N THR A 183 14.31 3.77 -19.55
CA THR A 183 15.58 3.02 -19.63
C THR A 183 15.34 1.52 -19.42
N ASP A 184 14.50 1.17 -18.47
CA ASP A 184 14.18 -0.22 -18.14
C ASP A 184 13.33 -0.88 -19.25
N ARG A 185 12.41 -0.14 -19.87
CA ARG A 185 11.68 -0.55 -21.07
C ARG A 185 12.62 -0.94 -22.22
N LEU A 186 13.67 -0.16 -22.46
CA LEU A 186 14.67 -0.44 -23.49
C LEU A 186 15.50 -1.69 -23.17
N TYR A 187 15.67 -2.01 -21.90
CA TYR A 187 16.33 -3.21 -21.43
C TYR A 187 15.42 -4.45 -21.58
N LEU A 188 14.17 -4.40 -21.09
CA LEU A 188 13.20 -5.49 -21.24
C LEU A 188 12.91 -5.83 -22.70
N ASN A 189 12.82 -4.82 -23.58
CA ASN A 189 12.68 -5.07 -25.01
C ASN A 189 13.88 -5.83 -25.61
N ALA A 190 15.10 -5.53 -25.15
CA ALA A 190 16.29 -6.26 -25.59
C ALA A 190 16.26 -7.70 -25.07
N VAL A 191 15.84 -7.91 -23.83
CA VAL A 191 15.63 -9.23 -23.24
C VAL A 191 14.63 -10.05 -24.06
N VAL A 192 13.44 -9.51 -24.34
CA VAL A 192 12.40 -10.19 -25.14
C VAL A 192 12.95 -10.56 -26.53
N ARG A 193 13.72 -9.68 -27.17
CA ARG A 193 14.36 -9.97 -28.46
C ARG A 193 15.37 -11.11 -28.38
N VAL A 194 16.21 -11.12 -27.35
CA VAL A 194 17.22 -12.18 -27.18
C VAL A 194 16.59 -13.51 -26.76
N LEU A 195 15.54 -13.50 -25.94
CA LEU A 195 14.78 -14.71 -25.61
C LEU A 195 14.11 -15.32 -26.85
N ARG A 196 13.62 -14.48 -27.77
CA ARG A 196 13.02 -14.93 -29.03
C ARG A 196 14.06 -15.40 -30.05
N ASP A 197 15.21 -14.74 -30.11
CA ASP A 197 16.32 -15.06 -30.98
C ASP A 197 17.64 -15.01 -30.19
N PRO A 198 18.13 -16.16 -29.69
CA PRO A 198 19.37 -16.24 -28.92
C PRO A 198 20.61 -15.79 -29.71
N ARG A 199 20.54 -15.71 -31.04
CA ARG A 199 21.63 -15.24 -31.92
C ARG A 199 21.56 -13.73 -32.18
N SER A 200 20.62 -13.03 -31.54
CA SER A 200 20.46 -11.59 -31.68
C SER A 200 21.77 -10.85 -31.34
N PRO A 201 22.19 -9.84 -32.14
CA PRO A 201 23.37 -9.02 -31.84
C PRO A 201 23.21 -8.19 -30.55
N LEU A 202 22.02 -8.20 -29.94
CA LEU A 202 21.75 -7.55 -28.67
C LEU A 202 22.32 -8.30 -27.47
N VAL A 203 22.70 -9.59 -27.59
CA VAL A 203 23.26 -10.40 -26.50
C VAL A 203 24.45 -9.70 -25.84
N ASP A 204 25.40 -9.21 -26.65
CA ASP A 204 26.61 -8.53 -26.17
C ASP A 204 26.29 -7.16 -25.57
N GLN A 205 25.15 -6.56 -25.95
CA GLN A 205 24.69 -5.29 -25.40
C GLN A 205 23.95 -5.44 -24.07
N LEU A 206 23.44 -6.64 -23.73
CA LEU A 206 22.60 -6.85 -22.54
C LEU A 206 23.31 -6.44 -21.26
N GLY A 207 24.62 -6.67 -21.13
CA GLY A 207 25.38 -6.26 -19.94
C GLY A 207 25.44 -4.74 -19.75
N ARG A 208 25.70 -4.00 -20.82
CA ARG A 208 25.69 -2.52 -20.78
C ARG A 208 24.29 -1.97 -20.54
N ARG A 209 23.27 -2.57 -21.17
CA ARG A 209 21.87 -2.16 -20.99
C ARG A 209 21.38 -2.45 -19.57
N SER A 210 21.71 -3.61 -18.99
CA SER A 210 21.36 -3.93 -17.61
C SER A 210 22.03 -2.96 -16.63
N ALA A 211 23.30 -2.60 -16.85
CA ALA A 211 24.00 -1.64 -16.00
C ALA A 211 23.35 -0.24 -16.05
N ARG A 212 22.92 0.20 -17.25
CA ARG A 212 22.18 1.47 -17.40
C ARG A 212 20.81 1.43 -16.73
N ALA A 213 20.06 0.35 -16.88
CA ALA A 213 18.77 0.16 -16.21
C ALA A 213 18.93 0.16 -14.69
N VAL A 214 19.93 -0.56 -14.14
CA VAL A 214 20.25 -0.54 -12.70
C VAL A 214 20.61 0.86 -12.21
N ALA A 215 21.45 1.60 -12.94
CA ALA A 215 21.81 2.96 -12.57
C ALA A 215 20.60 3.90 -12.57
N ALA A 216 19.68 3.73 -13.53
CA ALA A 216 18.46 4.52 -13.59
C ALA A 216 17.48 4.16 -12.46
N LEU A 217 17.32 2.88 -12.12
CA LEU A 217 16.52 2.43 -10.98
C LEU A 217 17.07 2.94 -9.64
N ARG A 218 18.40 2.91 -9.45
CA ARG A 218 19.03 3.51 -8.25
C ARG A 218 18.73 5.00 -8.08
N SER A 219 18.51 5.72 -9.18
CA SER A 219 18.22 7.16 -9.12
C SER A 219 16.82 7.50 -8.60
N ILE A 220 15.97 6.50 -8.40
CA ILE A 220 14.61 6.63 -7.86
C ILE A 220 14.39 5.79 -6.58
N ASP A 221 15.48 5.28 -5.97
CA ASP A 221 15.41 4.48 -4.74
C ASP A 221 14.88 5.27 -3.54
N ASP A 222 15.02 6.60 -3.57
CA ASP A 222 14.43 7.55 -2.62
C ASP A 222 12.91 7.70 -2.77
N ILE A 223 12.33 7.22 -3.88
CA ILE A 223 10.89 7.30 -4.18
C ILE A 223 10.22 5.95 -3.94
N ALA A 224 10.84 4.86 -4.38
CA ALA A 224 10.34 3.51 -4.17
C ALA A 224 11.52 2.54 -3.97
N PRO A 225 11.40 1.54 -3.09
CA PRO A 225 12.48 0.59 -2.83
C PRO A 225 12.79 -0.22 -4.09
N THR A 226 13.89 0.09 -4.78
CA THR A 226 14.25 -0.52 -6.07
C THR A 226 15.18 -1.72 -5.97
N ARG A 227 15.59 -2.09 -4.75
CA ARG A 227 16.56 -3.16 -4.48
C ARG A 227 16.21 -4.49 -5.19
N ASP A 228 14.94 -4.87 -5.15
CA ASP A 228 14.46 -6.10 -5.78
C ASP A 228 14.46 -6.01 -7.30
N ALA A 229 14.06 -4.86 -7.86
CA ALA A 229 14.12 -4.63 -9.30
C ALA A 229 15.56 -4.65 -9.83
N ILE A 230 16.49 -4.03 -9.09
CA ILE A 230 17.93 -4.05 -9.41
C ILE A 230 18.47 -5.47 -9.41
N ARG A 231 18.14 -6.28 -8.39
CA ARG A 231 18.52 -7.69 -8.34
C ARG A 231 17.97 -8.43 -9.56
N GLY A 232 16.71 -8.19 -9.90
CA GLY A 232 16.05 -8.81 -11.04
C GLY A 232 16.66 -8.49 -12.38
N THR A 233 16.96 -7.22 -12.63
CA THR A 233 17.67 -6.77 -13.84
C THR A 233 19.07 -7.40 -13.95
N ALA A 234 19.77 -7.62 -12.83
CA ALA A 234 21.08 -8.27 -12.84
C ALA A 234 20.98 -9.78 -13.15
N VAL A 235 20.04 -10.48 -12.51
CA VAL A 235 19.74 -11.90 -12.73
C VAL A 235 19.35 -12.15 -14.19
N LEU A 236 18.39 -11.38 -14.68
CA LEU A 236 17.85 -11.49 -16.03
C LEU A 236 18.96 -11.35 -17.08
N GLY A 237 19.86 -10.39 -16.89
CA GLY A 237 21.02 -10.20 -17.76
C GLY A 237 21.96 -11.41 -17.76
N ARG A 238 22.17 -12.07 -16.60
CA ARG A 238 23.01 -13.28 -16.51
C ARG A 238 22.34 -14.47 -17.18
N ALA A 239 21.09 -14.77 -16.84
CA ALA A 239 20.34 -15.92 -17.35
C ALA A 239 20.23 -15.89 -18.88
N VAL A 240 19.85 -14.73 -19.45
CA VAL A 240 19.72 -14.59 -20.91
C VAL A 240 21.07 -14.74 -21.63
N ARG A 241 22.17 -14.21 -21.07
CA ARG A 241 23.51 -14.40 -21.63
C ARG A 241 23.99 -15.85 -21.53
N ALA A 242 23.73 -16.53 -20.42
CA ALA A 242 24.08 -17.93 -20.24
C ALA A 242 23.40 -18.80 -21.31
N ARG A 243 22.12 -18.54 -21.59
CA ARG A 243 21.37 -19.24 -22.65
C ARG A 243 21.88 -18.91 -24.05
N ALA A 244 22.16 -17.64 -24.35
CA ALA A 244 22.68 -17.23 -25.65
C ALA A 244 24.02 -17.91 -25.99
N LYS A 245 24.84 -18.25 -24.98
CA LYS A 245 26.09 -19.00 -25.16
C LYS A 245 25.88 -20.50 -25.44
N ASN A 246 24.74 -21.06 -25.05
CA ASN A 246 24.39 -22.48 -25.21
C ASN A 246 23.12 -22.67 -26.07
N PRO A 247 23.10 -22.24 -27.35
CA PRO A 247 21.92 -22.33 -28.20
C PRO A 247 21.53 -23.77 -28.58
N SER A 248 22.41 -24.74 -28.33
CA SER A 248 22.30 -26.15 -28.73
C SER A 248 21.74 -27.08 -27.65
N GLY A 249 21.23 -26.54 -26.53
CA GLY A 249 20.33 -27.28 -25.64
C GLY A 249 19.00 -27.55 -26.34
N GLY A 250 19.04 -28.42 -27.35
CA GLY A 250 17.95 -28.73 -28.24
C GLY A 250 16.76 -29.23 -27.45
N SER A 251 15.60 -28.66 -27.78
CA SER A 251 14.30 -29.26 -27.55
C SER A 251 14.30 -30.65 -28.18
N GLY A 252 14.77 -31.64 -27.42
CA GLY A 252 14.55 -33.05 -27.68
C GLY A 252 13.08 -33.31 -27.42
N THR A 253 12.26 -32.96 -28.41
CA THR A 253 10.84 -33.26 -28.46
C THR A 253 10.68 -34.77 -28.71
N THR A 254 11.02 -35.59 -27.72
CA THR A 254 10.44 -36.93 -27.64
C THR A 254 9.00 -36.76 -27.22
N THR A 255 8.11 -36.89 -28.19
CA THR A 255 6.69 -37.18 -28.07
C THR A 255 6.47 -38.37 -27.15
N SER A 256 6.50 -38.13 -25.84
CA SER A 256 5.93 -38.98 -24.81
C SER A 256 4.70 -38.26 -24.29
N GLU A 257 3.62 -38.38 -25.05
CA GLU A 257 2.28 -37.84 -24.79
C GLU A 257 1.59 -38.56 -23.60
N SER A 258 2.35 -39.09 -22.64
CA SER A 258 1.82 -39.91 -21.54
C SER A 258 2.63 -39.90 -20.23
N ALA A 259 3.63 -39.03 -20.02
CA ALA A 259 4.46 -39.12 -18.80
C ALA A 259 4.89 -37.82 -18.10
N THR A 260 4.44 -36.63 -18.51
CA THR A 260 4.68 -35.39 -17.76
C THR A 260 3.36 -34.70 -17.42
N ALA A 261 2.63 -35.30 -16.49
CA ALA A 261 1.95 -34.49 -15.49
C ALA A 261 3.04 -33.66 -14.82
N ALA A 262 3.30 -32.46 -15.35
CA ALA A 262 4.22 -31.49 -14.76
C ALA A 262 3.90 -31.46 -13.26
N ARG A 263 4.84 -31.97 -12.44
CA ARG A 263 4.62 -32.15 -11.00
C ARG A 263 4.27 -30.78 -10.47
N ARG A 264 2.98 -30.57 -10.16
CA ARG A 264 2.49 -29.32 -9.57
C ARG A 264 3.42 -28.98 -8.41
N PRO A 265 3.90 -27.72 -8.29
CA PRO A 265 4.78 -27.34 -7.20
C PRO A 265 4.22 -27.82 -5.85
N PRO A 266 5.05 -28.37 -4.95
CA PRO A 266 4.56 -29.02 -3.72
C PRO A 266 3.76 -28.04 -2.85
N PHE A 267 4.17 -26.77 -2.81
CA PHE A 267 3.44 -25.70 -2.13
C PHE A 267 2.04 -25.49 -2.72
N VAL A 268 1.94 -25.33 -4.05
CA VAL A 268 0.67 -25.10 -4.74
C VAL A 268 -0.27 -26.29 -4.53
N SER A 269 0.25 -27.51 -4.63
CA SER A 269 -0.52 -28.74 -4.37
C SER A 269 -1.04 -28.82 -2.93
N ALA A 270 -0.24 -28.39 -1.94
CA ALA A 270 -0.65 -28.33 -0.54
C ALA A 270 -1.75 -27.28 -0.33
N VAL A 271 -1.58 -26.08 -0.88
CA VAL A 271 -2.61 -25.02 -0.81
C VAL A 271 -3.91 -25.48 -1.48
N GLU A 272 -3.88 -26.06 -2.68
CA GLU A 272 -5.10 -26.55 -3.35
C GLU A 272 -5.80 -27.67 -2.57
N ARG A 273 -5.04 -28.50 -1.85
CA ARG A 273 -5.60 -29.52 -0.97
C ARG A 273 -6.36 -28.88 0.19
N VAL A 274 -5.75 -27.90 0.87
CA VAL A 274 -6.40 -27.17 1.96
C VAL A 274 -7.64 -26.43 1.45
N VAL A 275 -7.51 -25.74 0.30
CA VAL A 275 -8.63 -25.03 -0.35
C VAL A 275 -9.80 -25.96 -0.62
N ARG A 276 -9.55 -27.13 -1.21
CA ARG A 276 -10.58 -28.13 -1.51
C ARG A 276 -11.24 -28.71 -0.27
N THR A 277 -10.46 -29.01 0.77
CA THR A 277 -11.00 -29.50 2.05
C THR A 277 -11.85 -28.41 2.73
N GLY A 278 -11.36 -27.17 2.74
CA GLY A 278 -12.06 -26.05 3.37
C GLY A 278 -13.29 -25.56 2.60
N SER A 279 -13.34 -25.75 1.28
CA SER A 279 -14.51 -25.40 0.46
C SER A 279 -15.66 -26.39 0.60
N ALA A 280 -15.43 -27.58 1.19
CA ALA A 280 -16.49 -28.54 1.52
C ALA A 280 -17.57 -27.96 2.45
N ALA A 281 -17.23 -26.96 3.28
CA ALA A 281 -18.18 -26.26 4.16
C ALA A 281 -19.02 -25.17 3.44
N ARG A 282 -18.71 -24.85 2.18
CA ARG A 282 -19.40 -23.77 1.43
C ARG A 282 -20.89 -24.07 1.15
N PRO A 283 -21.28 -25.30 0.76
CA PRO A 283 -22.69 -25.64 0.58
C PRO A 283 -23.49 -25.51 1.88
N GLU A 284 -22.92 -25.96 3.00
CA GLU A 284 -23.53 -25.85 4.33
C GLU A 284 -23.73 -24.41 4.76
N LEU A 285 -22.71 -23.56 4.59
CA LEU A 285 -22.79 -22.13 4.88
C LEU A 285 -23.91 -21.46 4.06
N THR A 286 -23.98 -21.78 2.77
CA THR A 286 -24.97 -21.23 1.84
C THR A 286 -26.38 -21.69 2.21
N ARG A 287 -26.54 -22.97 2.61
CA ARG A 287 -27.80 -23.51 3.12
C ARG A 287 -28.20 -22.84 4.43
N GLY A 288 -27.27 -22.65 5.38
CA GLY A 288 -27.52 -21.95 6.64
C GLY A 288 -28.07 -20.53 6.42
N PHE A 289 -27.46 -19.75 5.52
CA PHE A 289 -27.97 -18.43 5.16
C PHE A 289 -29.34 -18.48 4.47
N ALA A 290 -29.59 -19.46 3.59
CA ALA A 290 -30.90 -19.64 2.98
C ALA A 290 -31.99 -19.98 4.02
N LEU A 291 -31.65 -20.80 5.03
CA LEU A 291 -32.56 -21.14 6.12
C LEU A 291 -32.91 -19.92 6.97
N LEU A 292 -31.93 -19.09 7.31
CA LEU A 292 -32.19 -17.82 8.00
C LEU A 292 -33.05 -16.87 7.16
N ARG A 293 -32.80 -16.76 5.84
CA ARG A 293 -33.66 -15.95 4.95
C ARG A 293 -35.09 -16.48 4.92
N ALA A 294 -35.29 -17.78 4.78
CA ALA A 294 -36.61 -18.40 4.82
C ALA A 294 -37.32 -18.24 6.18
N ALA A 295 -36.58 -18.29 7.29
CA ALA A 295 -37.15 -17.99 8.62
C ALA A 295 -37.58 -16.52 8.76
N ARG A 296 -36.82 -15.59 8.15
CA ARG A 296 -37.12 -14.15 8.16
C ARG A 296 -38.31 -13.77 7.26
N ASP A 297 -38.33 -14.32 6.04
CA ASP A 297 -39.23 -13.90 4.95
C ASP A 297 -40.45 -14.82 4.82
N GLY A 298 -40.41 -15.99 5.45
CA GLY A 298 -41.45 -17.01 5.40
C GLY A 298 -40.99 -18.26 4.63
N ILE A 299 -41.32 -19.44 5.16
CA ILE A 299 -40.84 -20.73 4.60
C ILE A 299 -41.31 -20.98 3.16
N SER A 300 -42.39 -20.34 2.73
CA SER A 300 -42.85 -20.37 1.34
C SER A 300 -41.86 -19.76 0.35
N THR A 301 -40.90 -18.94 0.80
CA THR A 301 -39.88 -18.29 -0.04
C THR A 301 -38.59 -19.11 -0.14
N TRP A 302 -38.58 -20.37 0.28
CA TRP A 302 -37.39 -21.23 0.26
C TRP A 302 -36.84 -21.40 -1.17
N ASP A 303 -35.60 -20.93 -1.36
CA ASP A 303 -34.82 -21.01 -2.61
C ASP A 303 -33.50 -21.78 -2.44
N GLY A 304 -33.27 -22.35 -1.24
CA GLY A 304 -32.02 -23.00 -0.89
C GLY A 304 -31.89 -24.42 -1.43
N ALA A 305 -30.64 -24.91 -1.51
CA ALA A 305 -30.36 -26.29 -1.91
C ALA A 305 -30.91 -27.27 -0.86
N GLY A 306 -31.55 -28.36 -1.31
CA GLY A 306 -32.09 -29.47 -0.49
C GLY A 306 -33.55 -29.26 -0.05
N ALA A 307 -34.03 -30.10 0.88
CA ALA A 307 -35.43 -30.07 1.31
C ALA A 307 -35.79 -28.76 2.02
N ARG A 308 -36.99 -28.25 1.72
CA ARG A 308 -37.60 -27.09 2.38
C ARG A 308 -37.83 -27.39 3.87
N PRO A 309 -37.49 -26.49 4.79
CA PRO A 309 -37.76 -26.68 6.22
C PRO A 309 -39.27 -26.74 6.50
N ALA A 310 -39.68 -27.44 7.56
CA ALA A 310 -41.10 -27.61 7.90
C ALA A 310 -41.72 -26.35 8.53
N SER A 311 -40.92 -25.54 9.23
CA SER A 311 -41.32 -24.31 9.91
C SER A 311 -40.14 -23.35 10.04
N ALA A 312 -40.40 -22.10 10.42
CA ALA A 312 -39.35 -21.11 10.67
C ALA A 312 -38.43 -21.55 11.82
N ASP A 313 -38.99 -22.13 12.89
CA ASP A 313 -38.19 -22.66 14.01
C ASP A 313 -37.30 -23.83 13.57
N ALA A 314 -37.83 -24.74 12.74
CA ALA A 314 -37.03 -25.82 12.17
C ALA A 314 -35.89 -25.29 11.30
N ALA A 315 -36.12 -24.21 10.55
CA ALA A 315 -35.10 -23.56 9.74
C ALA A 315 -33.98 -22.95 10.60
N VAL A 316 -34.33 -22.24 11.68
CA VAL A 316 -33.35 -21.65 12.61
C VAL A 316 -32.54 -22.73 13.33
N ALA A 317 -33.19 -23.79 13.83
CA ALA A 317 -32.51 -24.89 14.51
C ALA A 317 -31.61 -25.73 13.58
N GLU A 318 -31.95 -25.83 12.29
CA GLU A 318 -31.07 -26.43 11.30
C GLU A 318 -29.91 -25.49 10.94
N ALA A 319 -30.16 -24.19 10.78
CA ALA A 319 -29.13 -23.20 10.50
C ALA A 319 -28.07 -23.15 11.61
N GLU A 320 -28.49 -23.19 12.88
CA GLU A 320 -27.59 -23.24 14.04
C GLU A 320 -26.61 -24.41 13.96
N ARG A 321 -27.13 -25.62 13.70
CA ARG A 321 -26.31 -26.82 13.53
C ARG A 321 -25.30 -26.68 12.39
N LEU A 322 -25.76 -26.18 11.24
CA LEU A 322 -24.90 -25.95 10.08
C LEU A 322 -23.81 -24.91 10.38
N PHE A 323 -24.12 -23.81 11.07
CA PHE A 323 -23.10 -22.81 11.40
C PHE A 323 -22.08 -23.33 12.43
N ALA A 324 -22.49 -24.15 13.39
CA ALA A 324 -21.56 -24.82 14.31
C ALA A 324 -20.61 -25.78 13.56
N ASP A 325 -21.12 -26.54 12.58
CA ASP A 325 -20.32 -27.41 11.73
C ASP A 325 -19.35 -26.63 10.85
N VAL A 326 -19.83 -25.55 10.21
CA VAL A 326 -19.00 -24.65 9.39
C VAL A 326 -17.91 -23.99 10.25
N ALA A 327 -18.22 -23.52 11.44
CA ALA A 327 -17.25 -22.91 12.35
C ALA A 327 -16.11 -23.89 12.67
N ARG A 328 -16.45 -25.13 13.04
CA ARG A 328 -15.45 -26.19 13.30
C ARG A 328 -14.64 -26.54 12.05
N ALA A 329 -15.28 -26.65 10.89
CA ALA A 329 -14.60 -26.95 9.63
C ALA A 329 -13.62 -25.83 9.22
N ARG A 330 -14.02 -24.56 9.34
CA ARG A 330 -13.20 -23.40 9.02
C ARG A 330 -12.02 -23.26 9.98
N THR A 331 -12.21 -23.49 11.27
CA THR A 331 -11.11 -23.52 12.26
C THR A 331 -10.08 -24.60 11.94
N ARG A 332 -10.53 -25.81 11.58
CA ARG A 332 -9.62 -26.88 11.13
C ARG A 332 -8.89 -26.51 9.84
N ALA A 333 -9.57 -25.92 8.87
CA ALA A 333 -8.96 -25.47 7.61
C ALA A 333 -7.93 -24.35 7.84
N ALA A 334 -8.17 -23.43 8.79
CA ALA A 334 -7.20 -22.43 9.20
C ALA A 334 -5.94 -23.06 9.81
N GLY A 335 -6.09 -24.09 10.66
CA GLY A 335 -4.97 -24.89 11.17
C GLY A 335 -4.16 -25.53 10.04
N GLN A 336 -4.84 -26.27 9.16
CA GLN A 336 -4.20 -26.91 7.99
C GLN A 336 -3.50 -25.90 7.07
N ALA A 337 -4.06 -24.69 6.90
CA ALA A 337 -3.43 -23.64 6.14
C ALA A 337 -2.09 -23.22 6.76
N ARG A 338 -2.01 -23.06 8.09
CA ARG A 338 -0.76 -22.74 8.80
C ARG A 338 0.29 -23.84 8.68
N ASP A 339 -0.15 -25.09 8.61
CA ASP A 339 0.73 -26.25 8.51
C ASP A 339 1.35 -26.42 7.11
N VAL A 340 0.86 -25.68 6.09
CA VAL A 340 1.50 -25.65 4.78
C VAL A 340 2.94 -25.15 4.91
N THR A 341 3.91 -25.94 4.46
CA THR A 341 5.32 -25.56 4.46
C THR A 341 5.57 -24.43 3.47
N ALA A 342 6.01 -23.26 3.97
CA ALA A 342 6.43 -22.14 3.17
C ALA A 342 7.96 -21.98 3.25
N ARG A 343 8.64 -21.98 2.09
CA ARG A 343 10.11 -21.81 2.00
C ARG A 343 10.53 -20.41 1.58
N GLN A 344 9.62 -19.66 0.99
CA GLN A 344 9.83 -18.33 0.46
C GLN A 344 8.87 -17.33 1.12
N GLU A 345 9.24 -16.05 1.12
CA GLU A 345 8.45 -14.97 1.72
C GLU A 345 7.06 -14.83 1.09
N ASN A 346 6.95 -14.96 -0.24
CA ASN A 346 5.68 -14.98 -0.97
C ASN A 346 4.78 -16.16 -0.54
N GLN A 347 5.36 -17.36 -0.35
CA GLN A 347 4.65 -18.55 0.13
C GLN A 347 4.14 -18.34 1.55
N GLN A 348 4.94 -17.70 2.41
CA GLN A 348 4.55 -17.33 3.76
C GLN A 348 3.36 -16.36 3.75
N ALA A 349 3.40 -15.34 2.89
CA ALA A 349 2.32 -14.37 2.76
C ALA A 349 1.01 -15.04 2.29
N ILE A 350 1.06 -15.92 1.28
CA ILE A 350 -0.09 -16.68 0.78
C ILE A 350 -0.67 -17.55 1.90
N ARG A 351 0.19 -18.25 2.64
CA ARG A 351 -0.19 -19.10 3.77
C ARG A 351 -0.93 -18.33 4.86
N THR A 352 -0.37 -17.21 5.29
CA THR A 352 -0.96 -16.34 6.33
C THR A 352 -2.31 -15.78 5.87
N LYS A 353 -2.42 -15.33 4.62
CA LYS A 353 -3.68 -14.83 4.05
C LYS A 353 -4.75 -15.92 3.95
N LEU A 354 -4.37 -17.15 3.56
CA LEU A 354 -5.29 -18.28 3.52
C LEU A 354 -5.83 -18.62 4.92
N ALA A 355 -4.95 -18.70 5.91
CA ALA A 355 -5.35 -18.93 7.30
C ALA A 355 -6.31 -17.83 7.79
N ALA A 356 -5.96 -16.55 7.57
CA ALA A 356 -6.81 -15.42 7.95
C ALA A 356 -8.18 -15.42 7.26
N ALA A 357 -8.27 -15.87 6.01
CA ALA A 357 -9.55 -16.02 5.31
C ALA A 357 -10.42 -17.10 5.96
N TYR A 358 -9.84 -18.25 6.32
CA TYR A 358 -10.57 -19.30 7.04
C TYR A 358 -10.98 -18.88 8.45
N GLU A 359 -10.13 -18.17 9.18
CA GLU A 359 -10.46 -17.64 10.51
C GLU A 359 -11.61 -16.64 10.45
N ALA A 360 -11.61 -15.74 9.46
CA ALA A 360 -12.70 -14.80 9.26
C ALA A 360 -14.02 -15.54 8.99
N GLY A 361 -14.00 -16.57 8.13
CA GLY A 361 -15.19 -17.40 7.88
C GLY A 361 -15.65 -18.20 9.12
N GLY A 362 -14.71 -18.69 9.92
CA GLY A 362 -15.00 -19.33 11.21
C GLY A 362 -15.66 -18.36 12.19
N ALA A 363 -15.12 -17.14 12.31
CA ALA A 363 -15.67 -16.10 13.18
C ALA A 363 -17.08 -15.65 12.74
N THR A 364 -17.34 -15.54 11.43
CA THR A 364 -18.68 -15.28 10.89
C THR A 364 -19.66 -16.37 11.35
N ALA A 365 -19.29 -17.65 11.20
CA ALA A 365 -20.14 -18.78 11.56
C ALA A 365 -20.39 -18.87 13.08
N THR A 366 -19.34 -18.71 13.90
CA THR A 366 -19.47 -18.67 15.38
C THR A 366 -20.36 -17.51 15.84
N LYS A 367 -20.28 -16.35 15.18
CA LYS A 367 -21.17 -15.23 15.49
C LYS A 367 -22.63 -15.56 15.22
N LEU A 368 -22.92 -16.24 14.11
CA LEU A 368 -24.28 -16.66 13.76
C LEU A 368 -24.81 -17.71 14.73
N GLU A 369 -24.01 -18.72 15.05
CA GLU A 369 -24.32 -19.72 16.07
C GLU A 369 -24.64 -19.06 17.42
N GLY A 370 -23.75 -18.22 17.93
CA GLY A 370 -23.96 -17.53 19.22
C GLY A 370 -25.14 -16.57 19.20
N CYS A 371 -25.40 -15.92 18.07
CA CYS A 371 -26.59 -15.07 17.90
C CYS A 371 -27.87 -15.89 17.99
N ILE A 372 -27.97 -17.02 17.29
CA ILE A 372 -29.16 -17.88 17.31
C ILE A 372 -29.40 -18.40 18.75
N GLY A 373 -28.34 -18.88 19.41
CA GLY A 373 -28.42 -19.36 20.79
C GLY A 373 -28.87 -18.29 21.80
N SER A 374 -28.56 -17.02 21.55
CA SER A 374 -28.92 -15.91 22.46
C SER A 374 -30.39 -15.48 22.39
N PHE A 375 -31.11 -15.84 21.31
CA PHE A 375 -32.47 -15.33 21.05
C PHE A 375 -33.55 -16.43 20.98
N GLN A 376 -33.33 -17.60 21.59
CA GLN A 376 -34.25 -18.74 21.52
C GLN A 376 -35.71 -18.44 21.97
N ASN A 377 -35.97 -17.34 22.68
CA ASN A 377 -37.30 -16.96 23.21
C ASN A 377 -38.04 -15.87 22.40
N THR A 378 -37.45 -15.29 21.35
CA THR A 378 -38.05 -14.12 20.65
C THR A 378 -38.78 -14.48 19.35
N GLY A 379 -38.89 -15.78 19.03
CA GLY A 379 -39.51 -16.32 17.82
C GLY A 379 -38.59 -16.28 16.59
N ALA A 380 -38.61 -17.31 15.75
CA ALA A 380 -37.64 -17.53 14.67
C ALA A 380 -37.46 -16.35 13.70
N GLN A 381 -38.52 -15.60 13.40
CA GLN A 381 -38.45 -14.47 12.47
C GLN A 381 -37.57 -13.33 13.01
N SER A 382 -37.69 -13.02 14.31
CA SER A 382 -36.91 -11.95 14.93
C SER A 382 -35.44 -12.35 15.07
N VAL A 383 -35.19 -13.60 15.46
CA VAL A 383 -33.84 -14.22 15.53
C VAL A 383 -33.15 -14.08 14.18
N ALA A 384 -33.79 -14.54 13.11
CA ALA A 384 -33.20 -14.54 11.78
C ALA A 384 -32.88 -13.11 11.30
N ARG A 385 -33.77 -12.15 11.52
CA ARG A 385 -33.53 -10.75 11.15
C ARG A 385 -32.33 -10.17 11.90
N GLN A 386 -32.31 -10.29 13.23
CA GLN A 386 -31.25 -9.74 14.07
C GLN A 386 -29.90 -10.38 13.77
N CYS A 387 -29.85 -11.70 13.55
CA CYS A 387 -28.59 -12.39 13.24
C CYS A 387 -28.06 -12.05 11.84
N LEU A 388 -28.94 -11.96 10.82
CA LEU A 388 -28.53 -11.54 9.47
C LEU A 388 -28.04 -10.08 9.43
N ASP A 389 -28.64 -9.19 10.21
CA ASP A 389 -28.19 -7.79 10.29
C ASP A 389 -26.89 -7.67 11.11
N GLY A 390 -26.80 -8.42 12.21
CA GLY A 390 -25.64 -8.43 13.09
C GLY A 390 -24.37 -9.01 12.46
N VAL A 391 -24.49 -9.94 11.51
CA VAL A 391 -23.32 -10.60 10.90
C VAL A 391 -22.68 -9.79 9.77
N ARG A 392 -23.35 -8.77 9.23
CA ARG A 392 -22.86 -8.03 8.03
C ARG A 392 -21.41 -7.52 8.15
N PRO A 393 -20.95 -6.93 9.28
CA PRO A 393 -19.57 -6.48 9.38
C PRO A 393 -18.55 -7.64 9.33
N GLN A 394 -18.87 -8.77 9.94
CA GLN A 394 -18.04 -9.98 9.92
C GLN A 394 -17.98 -10.56 8.51
N SER A 395 -19.12 -10.66 7.81
CA SER A 395 -19.17 -11.12 6.42
C SER A 395 -18.38 -10.21 5.47
N ALA A 396 -18.41 -8.89 5.69
CA ALA A 396 -17.57 -7.95 4.92
C ALA A 396 -16.07 -8.19 5.16
N THR A 397 -15.69 -8.46 6.41
CA THR A 397 -14.30 -8.81 6.76
C THR A 397 -13.86 -10.11 6.11
N GLU A 398 -14.70 -11.14 6.17
CA GLU A 398 -14.47 -12.43 5.49
C GLU A 398 -14.30 -12.27 3.98
N ALA A 399 -15.16 -11.48 3.34
CA ALA A 399 -15.06 -11.19 1.91
C ALA A 399 -13.74 -10.48 1.57
N GLN A 400 -13.31 -9.51 2.39
CA GLN A 400 -12.02 -8.85 2.20
C GLN A 400 -10.85 -9.82 2.31
N ARG A 401 -10.79 -10.61 3.38
CA ARG A 401 -9.70 -11.59 3.59
C ARG A 401 -9.63 -12.64 2.48
N THR A 402 -10.79 -13.07 1.99
CA THR A 402 -10.89 -13.98 0.85
C THR A 402 -10.32 -13.34 -0.42
N ARG A 403 -10.67 -12.09 -0.72
CA ARG A 403 -10.12 -11.36 -1.87
C ARG A 403 -8.60 -11.19 -1.77
N ASP A 404 -8.09 -10.82 -0.59
CA ASP A 404 -6.65 -10.67 -0.36
C ASP A 404 -5.89 -11.96 -0.64
N PHE A 405 -6.43 -13.11 -0.19
CA PHE A 405 -5.87 -14.42 -0.48
C PHE A 405 -5.91 -14.72 -1.99
N VAL A 406 -7.08 -14.59 -2.64
CA VAL A 406 -7.24 -14.85 -4.09
C VAL A 406 -6.24 -14.05 -4.91
N GLN A 407 -6.11 -12.76 -4.62
CA GLN A 407 -5.19 -11.87 -5.33
C GLN A 407 -3.73 -12.31 -5.15
N SER A 408 -3.34 -12.66 -3.92
CA SER A 408 -1.96 -13.11 -3.65
C SER A 408 -1.64 -14.48 -4.24
N TYR A 409 -2.63 -15.38 -4.33
CA TYR A 409 -2.42 -16.75 -4.80
C TYR A 409 -2.47 -16.87 -6.33
N ARG A 410 -3.09 -15.90 -7.02
CA ARG A 410 -3.23 -15.90 -8.49
C ARG A 410 -1.87 -16.05 -9.19
N SER A 411 -0.86 -15.28 -8.80
CA SER A 411 0.48 -15.33 -9.43
C SER A 411 1.14 -16.70 -9.25
N ALA A 412 1.01 -17.32 -8.07
CA ALA A 412 1.55 -18.65 -7.78
C ALA A 412 0.86 -19.75 -8.60
N ARG A 413 -0.46 -19.65 -8.84
CA ARG A 413 -1.19 -20.59 -9.71
C ARG A 413 -0.78 -20.48 -11.17
N VAL A 414 -0.71 -19.24 -11.69
CA VAL A 414 -0.27 -19.00 -13.08
C VAL A 414 1.16 -19.49 -13.28
N ALA A 415 2.05 -19.28 -12.31
CA ALA A 415 3.42 -19.80 -12.35
C ALA A 415 3.45 -21.34 -12.37
N ALA A 416 2.49 -22.00 -11.71
CA ALA A 416 2.35 -23.45 -11.74
C ALA A 416 1.66 -24.01 -13.01
N GLY A 417 1.41 -23.17 -14.02
CA GLY A 417 0.67 -23.56 -15.22
C GLY A 417 -0.82 -23.85 -14.96
N LEU A 418 -1.36 -23.37 -13.85
CA LEU A 418 -2.77 -23.51 -13.50
C LEU A 418 -3.55 -22.25 -13.88
N GLY A 419 -4.85 -22.40 -14.14
CA GLY A 419 -5.74 -21.27 -14.42
C GLY A 419 -5.73 -20.22 -13.30
N ALA A 420 -5.94 -18.95 -13.66
CA ALA A 420 -5.83 -17.81 -12.75
C ALA A 420 -6.88 -17.77 -11.61
N THR A 421 -7.98 -18.53 -11.73
CA THR A 421 -9.13 -18.41 -10.82
C THR A 421 -9.15 -19.56 -9.79
N PRO A 422 -8.75 -19.32 -8.52
CA PRO A 422 -8.90 -20.32 -7.48
C PRO A 422 -10.39 -20.58 -7.20
N VAL A 423 -10.74 -21.85 -6.95
CA VAL A 423 -12.07 -22.23 -6.51
C VAL A 423 -12.07 -22.18 -4.98
N LEU A 424 -12.56 -21.09 -4.39
CA LEU A 424 -12.76 -20.95 -2.94
C LEU A 424 -14.21 -21.17 -2.54
#